data_AF-A0A174GTR4-F1
#
_entry.id   AF-A0A174GTR4-F1
#
_cell.length_a   1.000
_cell.length_b   1.000
_cell.length_c   1.000
_cell.angle_alpha   90.00
_cell.angle_beta   90.00
_cell.angle_gamma   90.00
#
_symmetry.space_group_name_H-M   'P 1'
#
loop_
_entity.id
_entity.type
_entity.pdbx_description
1 polymer ?
#
loop_
_entity_poly.entity_id
_entity_poly.type
_entity_poly.pdbx_seq_one_letter_code
_entity_poly.pdbx_strand_id
1 'polypeptide(L)'
;MSGKEHMIVGTTATATMGVGFLITKTFDSVIYLIPLIIGGFIGSYMPDIDSYNSKVRQVFNKILTFLIIAIFIGYMLGIMLNVNDIILFLQSNFSNYFGAIMFCIVTILGKLSPHRMFTHKWLGTLLFCGCVYFIGNIYLTLGFTMGYILHIVCDRFSPRGKNLKFFEFKLPCRNSKNKTTIMW
;
A
#
# COMPACT_ATOMS: atom_id res chain seq x y z
N MET A 1 -7.44 -12.92 -9.45
CA MET A 1 -7.26 -12.44 -10.84
C MET A 1 -5.76 -12.23 -11.08
N SER A 2 -5.32 -11.62 -12.17
CA SER A 2 -3.93 -11.13 -12.28
C SER A 2 -3.80 -9.71 -11.70
N GLY A 3 -2.61 -9.31 -11.24
CA GLY A 3 -2.40 -7.96 -10.68
C GLY A 3 -2.77 -6.83 -11.66
N LYS A 4 -2.64 -7.06 -12.98
CA LYS A 4 -3.08 -6.09 -14.00
C LYS A 4 -4.60 -5.95 -14.05
N GLU A 5 -5.33 -7.05 -13.90
CA GLU A 5 -6.80 -7.04 -13.86
C GLU A 5 -7.29 -6.32 -12.61
N HIS A 6 -6.69 -6.58 -11.45
CA HIS A 6 -7.00 -5.85 -10.22
C HIS A 6 -6.77 -4.35 -10.38
N MET A 7 -5.66 -3.97 -11.01
CA MET A 7 -5.38 -2.58 -11.34
C MET A 7 -6.46 -1.94 -12.21
N ILE A 8 -6.83 -2.59 -13.31
CA ILE A 8 -7.86 -2.06 -14.23
C ILE A 8 -9.19 -1.88 -13.50
N VAL A 9 -9.60 -2.84 -12.67
CA VAL A 9 -10.85 -2.73 -11.90
C VAL A 9 -10.77 -1.58 -10.90
N GLY A 10 -9.67 -1.46 -10.16
CA GLY A 10 -9.49 -0.39 -9.18
C GLY A 10 -9.43 1.00 -9.81
N THR A 11 -8.68 1.18 -10.89
CA THR A 11 -8.56 2.49 -11.56
C THR A 11 -9.84 2.89 -12.28
N THR A 12 -10.53 1.95 -12.93
CA THR A 12 -11.81 2.26 -13.59
C THR A 12 -12.87 2.62 -12.55
N ALA A 13 -13.00 1.85 -11.46
CA ALA A 13 -13.96 2.17 -10.41
C ALA A 13 -13.69 3.52 -9.74
N THR A 14 -12.42 3.85 -9.48
CA THR A 14 -12.05 5.15 -8.88
C THR A 14 -12.24 6.32 -9.85
N ALA A 15 -11.99 6.13 -11.15
CA ALA A 15 -12.31 7.12 -12.17
C ALA A 15 -13.83 7.34 -12.29
N THR A 16 -14.63 6.27 -12.35
CA THR A 16 -16.10 6.35 -12.39
C THR A 16 -16.66 7.03 -11.15
N MET A 17 -16.13 6.69 -9.96
CA MET A 17 -16.48 7.36 -8.70
C MET A 17 -16.15 8.85 -8.77
N GLY A 18 -14.96 9.23 -9.27
CA GLY A 18 -14.57 10.62 -9.44
C GLY A 18 -15.47 11.40 -10.40
N VAL A 19 -15.86 10.80 -11.52
CA VAL A 19 -16.83 11.40 -12.45
C VAL A 19 -18.20 11.56 -11.79
N GLY A 20 -18.67 10.56 -11.06
CA GLY A 20 -19.91 10.65 -10.28
C GLY A 20 -19.89 11.79 -9.26
N PHE A 21 -18.76 11.99 -8.58
CA PHE A 21 -18.55 13.08 -7.64
C PHE A 21 -18.51 14.47 -8.30
N LEU A 22 -17.98 14.58 -9.52
CA LEU A 22 -18.08 15.82 -10.30
C LEU A 22 -19.53 16.12 -10.70
N ILE A 23 -20.28 15.12 -11.17
CA ILE A 23 -21.69 15.29 -11.60
C ILE A 23 -22.57 15.70 -10.42
N THR A 24 -22.36 15.08 -9.26
CA THR A 24 -23.12 15.37 -8.03
C THR A 24 -22.63 16.61 -7.28
N LYS A 25 -21.62 17.32 -7.81
CA LYS A 25 -20.98 18.49 -7.18
C LYS A 25 -20.48 18.23 -5.75
N THR A 26 -20.09 17.00 -5.43
CA THR A 26 -19.34 16.74 -4.19
C THR A 26 -17.89 17.21 -4.32
N PHE A 27 -17.39 17.39 -5.55
CA PHE A 27 -16.10 18.01 -5.85
C PHE A 27 -16.29 19.37 -6.51
N ASP A 28 -15.62 20.39 -5.97
CA ASP A 28 -15.59 21.73 -6.57
C ASP A 28 -14.61 21.84 -7.75
N SER A 29 -13.67 20.90 -7.86
CA SER A 29 -12.61 20.93 -8.86
C SER A 29 -12.19 19.55 -9.36
N VAL A 30 -11.89 19.49 -10.65
CA VAL A 30 -11.34 18.31 -11.35
C VAL A 30 -9.95 17.94 -10.82
N ILE A 31 -9.26 18.86 -10.15
CA ILE A 31 -7.91 18.62 -9.60
C ILE A 31 -7.89 17.48 -8.58
N TYR A 32 -9.01 17.23 -7.89
CA TYR A 32 -9.16 16.16 -6.90
C TYR A 32 -9.31 14.77 -7.54
N LEU A 33 -9.57 14.70 -8.85
CA LEU A 33 -9.63 13.44 -9.60
C LEU A 33 -8.25 12.78 -9.69
N ILE A 34 -7.19 13.58 -9.76
CA ILE A 34 -5.81 13.10 -9.87
C ILE A 34 -5.41 12.25 -8.66
N PRO A 35 -5.44 12.76 -7.41
CA PRO A 35 -5.10 11.95 -6.24
C PRO A 35 -6.05 10.76 -6.07
N LEU A 36 -7.33 10.90 -6.45
CA LEU A 36 -8.29 9.80 -6.40
C LEU A 36 -7.89 8.61 -7.30
N ILE A 37 -7.56 8.87 -8.57
CA ILE A 37 -7.17 7.83 -9.52
C ILE A 37 -5.81 7.23 -9.14
N ILE A 38 -4.85 8.07 -8.73
CA ILE A 38 -3.54 7.60 -8.25
C ILE A 38 -3.72 6.69 -7.03
N GLY A 39 -4.58 7.09 -6.09
CA GLY A 39 -4.96 6.28 -4.94
C GLY A 39 -5.49 4.93 -5.39
N GLY A 40 -6.48 4.91 -6.29
CA GLY A 40 -7.06 3.69 -6.85
C GLY A 40 -6.03 2.76 -7.49
N PHE A 41 -5.12 3.34 -8.28
CA PHE A 41 -4.01 2.61 -8.89
C PHE A 41 -3.11 1.95 -7.84
N ILE A 42 -2.64 2.71 -6.86
CA ILE A 42 -1.73 2.19 -5.83
C ILE A 42 -2.46 1.15 -4.95
N GLY A 43 -3.67 1.47 -4.48
CA GLY A 43 -4.47 0.62 -3.60
C GLY A 43 -4.85 -0.71 -4.23
N SER A 44 -5.13 -0.72 -5.53
CA SER A 44 -5.43 -1.96 -6.26
C SER A 44 -4.25 -2.91 -6.42
N TYR A 45 -3.03 -2.40 -6.33
CA TYR A 45 -1.80 -3.17 -6.42
C TYR A 45 -1.28 -3.60 -5.05
N MET A 46 -1.56 -2.81 -4.02
CA MET A 46 -0.95 -2.97 -2.71
C MET A 46 -1.12 -4.35 -2.06
N PRO A 47 -2.30 -5.02 -2.13
CA PRO A 47 -2.47 -6.34 -1.52
C PRO A 47 -1.50 -7.40 -2.06
N ASP A 48 -1.14 -7.31 -3.34
CA ASP A 48 -0.25 -8.25 -4.04
C ASP A 48 1.24 -8.09 -3.67
N ILE A 49 1.60 -7.15 -2.78
CA ILE A 49 2.97 -6.99 -2.28
C ILE A 49 3.53 -8.28 -1.63
N ASP A 50 2.64 -9.12 -1.11
CA ASP A 50 2.94 -10.41 -0.48
C ASP A 50 3.21 -11.55 -1.48
N SER A 51 3.02 -11.30 -2.79
CA SER A 51 3.21 -12.29 -3.85
C SER A 51 4.60 -12.16 -4.48
N TYR A 52 5.32 -13.27 -4.60
CA TYR A 52 6.71 -13.31 -5.09
C TYR A 52 6.90 -12.70 -6.48
N ASN A 53 6.00 -13.03 -7.40
CA ASN A 53 6.11 -12.63 -8.80
C ASN A 53 5.27 -11.40 -9.12
N SER A 54 4.77 -10.68 -8.11
CA SER A 54 4.00 -9.47 -8.35
C SER A 54 4.91 -8.33 -8.83
N LYS A 55 4.38 -7.53 -9.76
CA LYS A 55 5.06 -6.33 -10.25
C LYS A 55 5.37 -5.35 -9.10
N VAL A 56 4.48 -5.27 -8.12
CA VAL A 56 4.59 -4.36 -6.97
C VAL A 56 5.79 -4.72 -6.12
N ARG A 57 5.98 -6.00 -5.80
CA ARG A 57 7.16 -6.47 -5.08
C ARG A 57 8.45 -6.22 -5.84
N GLN A 58 8.45 -6.45 -7.16
CA GLN A 58 9.62 -6.17 -8.00
C GLN A 58 9.98 -4.69 -8.03
N VAL A 59 8.98 -3.80 -8.19
CA VAL A 59 9.18 -2.35 -8.13
C VAL A 59 9.67 -1.93 -6.76
N PHE A 60 9.06 -2.42 -5.68
CA PHE A 60 9.48 -2.14 -4.31
C PHE A 60 10.94 -2.54 -4.08
N ASN A 61 11.34 -3.74 -4.52
CA ASN A 61 12.73 -4.20 -4.41
C ASN A 61 13.70 -3.30 -5.20
N LYS A 62 13.32 -2.86 -6.41
CA LYS A 62 14.15 -1.93 -7.20
C LYS A 62 14.34 -0.58 -6.50
N ILE A 63 13.26 -0.02 -5.95
CA ILE A 63 13.32 1.23 -5.18
C ILE A 63 14.23 1.07 -3.97
N LEU A 64 14.08 -0.04 -3.22
CA LEU A 64 14.92 -0.34 -2.07
C LEU A 64 16.40 -0.46 -2.46
N THR A 65 16.71 -1.16 -3.55
CA THR A 65 18.09 -1.28 -4.06
C THR A 65 18.67 0.06 -4.46
N PHE A 66 17.89 0.90 -5.17
CA PHE A 66 18.34 2.24 -5.54
C PHE A 66 18.62 3.12 -4.31
N LEU A 67 17.76 3.03 -3.29
CA LEU A 67 17.94 3.76 -2.05
C LEU A 67 19.21 3.34 -1.31
N ILE A 68 19.52 2.03 -1.26
CA ILE A 68 20.76 1.52 -0.68
C ILE A 68 21.99 2.03 -1.45
N ILE A 69 21.94 2.01 -2.78
CA ILE A 69 23.03 2.53 -3.64
C ILE A 69 23.22 4.03 -3.41
N ALA A 70 22.13 4.81 -3.32
CA ALA A 70 22.19 6.24 -3.09
C ALA A 70 22.84 6.58 -1.73
N ILE A 71 22.49 5.84 -0.67
CA ILE A 71 23.13 5.97 0.65
C ILE A 71 24.62 5.63 0.57
N PHE A 72 24.97 4.54 -0.12
CA PHE A 72 26.37 4.14 -0.30
C PHE A 72 27.19 5.20 -1.05
N ILE A 73 26.66 5.76 -2.13
CA ILE A 73 27.31 6.86 -2.87
C ILE A 73 27.45 8.11 -2.00
N GLY A 74 26.40 8.49 -1.26
CA GLY A 74 26.44 9.64 -0.35
C GLY A 74 27.53 9.47 0.72
N TYR A 75 27.66 8.27 1.28
CA TYR A 75 28.74 7.93 2.21
C TYR A 75 30.13 8.05 1.55
N MET A 76 30.31 7.51 0.34
CA MET A 76 31.57 7.60 -0.41
C MET A 76 31.95 9.05 -0.77
N LEU A 77 30.96 9.92 -0.97
CA LEU A 77 31.15 11.35 -1.22
C LEU A 77 31.44 12.17 0.05
N GLY A 78 31.56 11.52 1.22
CA GLY A 78 31.85 12.20 2.49
C GLY A 78 30.67 13.02 3.02
N ILE A 79 29.45 12.80 2.51
CA ILE A 79 28.23 13.33 3.13
C ILE A 79 28.04 12.55 4.43
N MET A 80 28.60 13.06 5.53
CA MET A 80 28.41 12.49 6.86
C MET A 80 26.94 12.58 7.23
N LEU A 81 26.19 11.50 6.98
CA LEU A 81 24.89 11.28 7.58
C LEU A 81 25.10 11.00 9.06
N ASN A 82 25.20 12.06 9.85
CA ASN A 82 25.29 11.93 11.29
C ASN A 82 23.97 11.38 11.82
N VAL A 83 24.04 10.31 12.62
CA VAL A 83 22.87 9.66 13.21
C VAL A 83 22.09 10.65 14.08
N ASN A 84 22.78 11.58 14.76
CA ASN A 84 22.12 12.62 15.55
C ASN A 84 21.29 13.57 14.70
N ASP A 85 21.76 13.96 13.52
CA ASP A 85 21.03 14.87 12.62
C ASP A 85 19.78 14.18 12.05
N ILE A 86 19.88 12.88 11.76
CA ILE A 86 18.73 12.06 11.36
C ILE A 86 17.70 11.97 12.49
N ILE A 87 18.14 11.72 13.72
CA ILE A 87 17.25 11.62 14.88
C ILE A 87 16.56 12.98 15.14
N LEU A 88 17.31 14.09 15.12
CA LEU A 88 16.76 15.44 15.28
C LEU A 88 15.77 15.80 14.18
N PHE A 89 16.08 15.45 12.93
CA PHE A 89 15.17 15.62 11.80
C PHE A 89 13.89 14.80 11.97
N LEU A 90 14.01 13.52 12.37
CA LEU A 90 12.87 12.66 12.61
C LEU A 90 12.02 13.15 13.77
N GLN A 91 12.63 13.59 14.88
CA GLN A 91 11.90 14.08 16.05
C GLN A 91 11.15 15.38 15.74
N SER A 92 11.75 16.30 14.99
CA SER A 92 11.12 17.56 14.57
C SER A 92 10.01 17.37 13.55
N ASN A 93 10.11 16.35 12.68
CA ASN A 93 9.15 16.13 11.59
C ASN A 93 8.29 14.87 11.75
N PHE A 94 8.31 14.24 12.93
CA PHE A 94 7.66 12.94 13.15
C PHE A 94 6.17 13.00 12.82
N SER A 95 5.47 14.05 13.29
CA SER A 95 4.05 14.25 13.03
C SER A 95 3.72 14.32 11.54
N ASN A 96 4.57 14.99 10.74
CA ASN A 96 4.37 15.19 9.31
C ASN A 96 4.60 13.91 8.50
N TYR A 97 5.54 13.06 8.94
CA TYR A 97 5.91 11.84 8.21
C TYR A 97 5.36 10.55 8.84
N PHE A 98 4.64 10.64 9.95
CA PHE A 98 4.13 9.47 10.68
C PHE A 98 3.39 8.48 9.78
N GLY A 99 2.44 8.97 8.97
CA GLY A 99 1.66 8.14 8.05
C GLY A 99 2.55 7.42 7.03
N ALA A 100 3.55 8.10 6.47
CA ALA A 100 4.47 7.53 5.51
C ALA A 100 5.42 6.50 6.14
N ILE A 101 5.95 6.77 7.34
CA ILE A 101 6.80 5.85 8.09
C ILE A 101 6.03 4.57 8.42
N MET A 102 4.82 4.71 8.95
CA MET A 102 3.96 3.56 9.26
C MET A 102 3.58 2.79 8.00
N PHE A 103 3.29 3.48 6.89
CA PHE A 103 3.03 2.83 5.60
C PHE A 103 4.21 1.97 5.15
N CYS A 104 5.45 2.48 5.24
CA CYS A 104 6.66 1.73 4.91
C CYS A 104 6.81 0.48 5.78
N ILE A 105 6.62 0.60 7.10
CA ILE A 105 6.69 -0.53 8.04
C ILE A 105 5.65 -1.60 7.68
N VAL A 106 4.38 -1.20 7.49
CA VAL A 106 3.28 -2.10 7.15
C VAL A 106 3.51 -2.75 5.78
N THR A 107 4.12 -2.04 4.83
CA THR A 107 4.50 -2.57 3.51
C THR A 107 5.54 -3.68 3.63
N ILE A 108 6.58 -3.47 4.44
CA ILE A 108 7.61 -4.49 4.70
C ILE A 108 6.99 -5.72 5.36
N LEU A 109 6.16 -5.51 6.38
CA LEU A 109 5.42 -6.58 7.05
C LEU A 109 4.49 -7.33 6.09
N GLY A 110 3.84 -6.62 5.17
CA GLY A 110 3.04 -7.19 4.08
C GLY A 110 3.86 -8.07 3.15
N LYS A 111 4.99 -7.58 2.67
CA LYS A 111 5.92 -8.33 1.80
C LYS A 111 6.40 -9.63 2.45
N LEU A 112 6.76 -9.58 3.73
CA LEU A 112 7.27 -10.73 4.48
C LEU A 112 6.17 -11.74 4.86
N SER A 113 4.90 -11.34 4.76
CA SER A 113 3.77 -12.19 5.09
C SER A 113 3.46 -13.18 3.96
N PRO A 114 2.91 -14.36 4.28
CA PRO A 114 2.48 -15.28 3.24
C PRO A 114 1.35 -14.72 2.39
N HIS A 115 1.35 -15.09 1.11
CA HIS A 115 0.36 -14.61 0.14
C HIS A 115 -1.08 -14.83 0.62
N ARG A 116 -1.90 -13.77 0.56
CA ARG A 116 -3.31 -13.71 0.99
C ARG A 116 -3.57 -13.96 2.47
N MET A 117 -2.53 -13.81 3.30
CA MET A 117 -2.68 -13.75 4.74
C MET A 117 -2.86 -12.28 5.14
N PHE A 118 -1.91 -11.67 5.85
CA PHE A 118 -2.04 -10.35 6.46
C PHE A 118 -2.70 -9.26 5.57
N THR A 119 -2.23 -9.09 4.33
CA THR A 119 -2.69 -8.03 3.39
C THR A 119 -4.16 -8.16 2.98
N HIS A 120 -4.68 -9.39 2.88
CA HIS A 120 -6.03 -9.67 2.41
C HIS A 120 -7.05 -9.87 3.54
N LYS A 121 -6.67 -9.51 4.77
CA LYS A 121 -7.48 -9.65 5.98
C LYS A 121 -7.82 -8.26 6.50
N TRP A 122 -8.92 -8.16 7.22
CA TRP A 122 -9.45 -6.88 7.69
C TRP A 122 -8.41 -6.02 8.43
N LEU A 123 -7.55 -6.65 9.26
CA LEU A 123 -6.50 -5.92 9.99
C LEU A 123 -5.48 -5.28 9.05
N GLY A 124 -4.93 -6.05 8.09
CA GLY A 124 -3.96 -5.51 7.15
C GLY A 124 -4.58 -4.44 6.27
N THR A 125 -5.80 -4.67 5.77
CA THR A 125 -6.55 -3.67 5.00
C THR A 125 -6.74 -2.37 5.76
N LEU A 126 -7.14 -2.45 7.03
CA LEU A 126 -7.34 -1.30 7.90
C LEU A 126 -6.03 -0.56 8.17
N LEU A 127 -4.92 -1.29 8.42
CA LEU A 127 -3.61 -0.68 8.62
C LEU A 127 -3.12 0.05 7.38
N PHE A 128 -3.22 -0.56 6.19
CA PHE A 128 -2.82 0.10 4.93
C PHE A 128 -3.67 1.34 4.65
N CYS A 129 -5.00 1.24 4.75
CA CYS A 129 -5.89 2.39 4.51
C CYS A 129 -5.68 3.49 5.55
N GLY A 130 -5.51 3.12 6.83
CA GLY A 130 -5.25 4.04 7.93
C GLY A 130 -3.93 4.79 7.75
N CYS A 131 -2.87 4.12 7.30
CA CYS A 131 -1.60 4.79 7.01
C CYS A 131 -1.75 5.85 5.91
N VAL A 132 -2.48 5.55 4.83
CA VAL A 132 -2.74 6.52 3.74
C VAL A 132 -3.62 7.68 4.22
N TYR A 133 -4.59 7.40 5.09
CA TYR A 133 -5.38 8.45 5.75
C TYR A 133 -4.50 9.42 6.55
N PHE A 134 -3.54 8.90 7.33
CA PHE A 134 -2.59 9.71 8.09
C PHE A 134 -1.59 10.49 7.23
N ILE A 135 -1.46 10.20 5.93
CA ILE A 135 -0.69 11.05 5.00
C ILE A 135 -1.42 12.39 4.74
N GLY A 136 -2.73 12.46 4.98
CA GLY A 136 -3.48 13.72 5.01
C GLY A 136 -4.20 14.11 3.71
N ASN A 137 -4.16 13.28 2.66
CA ASN A 137 -4.94 13.52 1.45
C ASN A 137 -6.19 12.60 1.41
N ILE A 138 -7.36 13.18 1.66
CA ILE A 138 -8.63 12.44 1.72
C ILE A 138 -8.99 11.79 0.39
N TYR A 139 -8.74 12.45 -0.75
CA TYR A 139 -9.05 11.91 -2.08
C TYR A 139 -8.12 10.75 -2.43
N LEU A 140 -6.84 10.86 -2.11
CA LEU A 140 -5.89 9.75 -2.24
C LEU A 140 -6.34 8.56 -1.39
N THR A 141 -6.80 8.82 -0.16
CA THR A 141 -7.29 7.79 0.76
C THR A 141 -8.53 7.09 0.21
N LEU A 142 -9.54 7.84 -0.22
CA LEU A 142 -10.75 7.30 -0.82
C LEU A 142 -10.42 6.44 -2.04
N GLY A 143 -9.54 6.94 -2.90
CA GLY A 143 -9.07 6.22 -4.08
C GLY A 143 -8.40 4.91 -3.69
N PHE A 144 -7.42 4.99 -2.79
CA PHE A 144 -6.65 3.86 -2.29
C PHE A 144 -7.54 2.80 -1.66
N THR A 145 -8.41 3.19 -0.74
CA THR A 145 -9.34 2.29 -0.06
C THR A 145 -10.27 1.61 -1.05
N MET A 146 -10.82 2.34 -2.02
CA MET A 146 -11.67 1.76 -3.06
C MET A 146 -10.93 0.71 -3.89
N GLY A 147 -9.71 1.04 -4.38
CA GLY A 147 -8.88 0.11 -5.13
C GLY A 147 -8.49 -1.14 -4.31
N TYR A 148 -8.15 -0.96 -3.04
CA TYR A 148 -7.75 -2.04 -2.13
C TYR A 148 -8.91 -2.99 -1.81
N ILE A 149 -10.10 -2.44 -1.50
CA ILE A 149 -11.29 -3.24 -1.23
C ILE A 149 -11.70 -4.02 -2.47
N LEU A 150 -11.75 -3.35 -3.63
CA LEU A 150 -12.10 -4.02 -4.89
C LEU A 150 -11.12 -5.14 -5.24
N HIS A 151 -9.83 -4.97 -4.96
CA HIS A 151 -8.86 -6.05 -5.12
C HIS A 151 -9.30 -7.29 -4.33
N ILE A 152 -9.60 -7.15 -3.03
CA ILE A 152 -10.02 -8.26 -2.17
C ILE A 152 -11.34 -8.87 -2.64
N VAL A 153 -12.31 -8.04 -3.01
CA VAL A 153 -13.61 -8.49 -3.51
C VAL A 153 -13.42 -9.31 -4.78
N CYS A 154 -12.68 -8.80 -5.77
CA CYS A 154 -12.34 -9.51 -6.99
C CYS A 154 -11.64 -10.84 -6.69
N ASP A 155 -10.73 -10.87 -5.73
CA ASP A 155 -10.01 -12.10 -5.39
C ASP A 155 -10.90 -13.13 -4.69
N ARG A 156 -11.83 -12.68 -3.83
CA ARG A 156 -12.84 -13.55 -3.20
C ARG A 156 -13.75 -14.23 -4.21
N PHE A 157 -14.15 -13.53 -5.27
CA PHE A 157 -15.00 -14.08 -6.35
C PHE A 157 -14.22 -14.79 -7.45
N SER A 158 -12.88 -14.71 -7.44
CA SER A 158 -12.03 -15.42 -8.39
C SER A 158 -11.81 -16.89 -7.96
N PRO A 159 -11.70 -17.85 -8.90
CA PRO A 159 -11.48 -19.27 -8.58
C PRO A 159 -10.28 -19.53 -7.66
N ARG A 160 -9.25 -18.67 -7.75
CA ARG A 160 -8.02 -18.76 -6.94
C ARG A 160 -8.21 -18.32 -5.50
N GLY A 161 -9.20 -17.48 -5.20
CA GLY A 161 -9.42 -16.89 -3.86
C GLY A 161 -10.70 -17.36 -3.17
N LYS A 162 -11.35 -18.43 -3.66
CA LYS A 162 -12.55 -19.03 -3.05
C LYS A 162 -12.47 -19.28 -1.53
N ASN A 163 -11.26 -19.53 -1.02
CA ASN A 163 -11.00 -19.81 0.40
C ASN A 163 -10.58 -18.58 1.22
N LEU A 164 -10.61 -17.37 0.64
CA LEU A 164 -10.21 -16.14 1.31
C LEU A 164 -11.22 -15.75 2.37
N LYS A 165 -10.85 -15.87 3.65
CA LYS A 165 -11.67 -15.46 4.80
C LYS A 165 -11.29 -14.05 5.24
N PHE A 166 -11.96 -13.01 4.73
CA PHE A 166 -11.59 -11.61 5.01
C PHE A 166 -11.65 -11.24 6.50
N PHE A 167 -12.70 -11.67 7.20
CA PHE A 167 -12.94 -11.36 8.61
C PHE A 167 -12.06 -12.13 9.60
N GLU A 168 -11.22 -13.06 9.13
CA GLU A 168 -10.26 -13.74 10.00
C GLU A 168 -9.18 -12.74 10.46
N PHE A 169 -8.93 -12.66 11.76
CA PHE A 169 -7.82 -11.87 12.29
C PHE A 169 -6.49 -12.53 11.94
N LYS A 170 -5.57 -11.77 11.35
CA LYS A 170 -4.24 -12.26 11.00
C LYS A 170 -3.18 -11.21 11.28
N LEU A 171 -2.19 -11.58 12.08
CA LEU A 171 -0.99 -10.80 12.27
C LEU A 171 -0.03 -10.96 11.08
N PRO A 172 0.89 -10.00 10.88
CA PRO A 172 1.99 -10.15 9.93
C PRO A 172 2.76 -11.47 10.12
N CYS A 173 3.27 -12.00 9.02
CA CYS A 173 4.11 -13.21 9.00
C CYS A 173 3.43 -14.47 9.59
N ARG A 174 2.09 -14.53 9.66
CA ARG A 174 1.35 -15.73 10.11
C ARG A 174 0.74 -16.48 8.93
N ASN A 175 0.99 -17.79 8.85
CA ASN A 175 0.34 -18.67 7.87
C ASN A 175 -1.10 -19.07 8.27
N SER A 176 -1.77 -19.86 7.44
CA SER A 176 -3.14 -20.36 7.71
C SER A 176 -3.29 -21.09 9.05
N LYS A 177 -2.24 -21.73 9.56
CA LYS A 177 -2.21 -22.44 10.85
C LYS A 177 -1.80 -21.54 12.03
N ASN A 178 -1.74 -20.22 11.84
CA ASN A 178 -1.26 -19.24 12.82
C ASN A 178 0.19 -19.49 13.29
N LYS A 179 1.00 -20.21 12.51
CA LYS A 179 2.44 -20.32 12.77
C LYS A 179 3.19 -19.19 12.07
N THR A 180 4.27 -18.72 12.70
CA THR A 180 5.13 -17.70 12.11
C THR A 180 5.88 -18.28 10.91
N THR A 181 5.78 -17.62 9.77
CA THR A 181 6.41 -17.99 8.50
C THR A 181 6.78 -16.71 7.76
N ILE A 182 8.03 -16.59 7.36
CA ILE A 182 8.58 -15.40 6.69
C ILE A 182 8.85 -15.74 5.23
N MET A 183 8.38 -14.88 4.33
CA MET A 183 8.54 -15.01 2.89
C MET A 183 9.52 -13.94 2.37
N TRP A 184 10.77 -14.32 2.14
CA TRP A 184 11.86 -13.46 1.68
C TRP A 184 11.72 -12.98 0.24
#